data_AF-A0A7V3RE71-F1
#
_entry.id   AF-A0A7V3RE71-F1
#
_cell.length_a   1.000
_cell.length_b   1.000
_cell.length_c   1.000
_cell.angle_alpha   90.00
_cell.angle_beta   90.00
_cell.angle_gamma   90.00
#
_symmetry.space_group_name_H-M   'P 1'
#
loop_
_entity.id
_entity.type
_entity.pdbx_description
1 polymer ?
#
loop_
_entity_poly.entity_id
_entity_poly.type
_entity_poly.pdbx_seq_one_letter_code
_entity_poly.pdbx_strand_id
1 'polypeptide(L)'
;MKAFAIFLILLGFLAFMGIFGVMNLTFGFILGIFFAILFGFEGIRELVGRRLIGVGSLLFGIFLLLRAFKLFGINSSFSQLFLGFIASYLIGIGLQIFFGKRFIHVRREWFN
;
A
#
# COMPACT_ATOMS: atom_id res chain seq x y z
N MET A 1 9.99 -11.51 3.07
CA MET A 1 10.98 -11.75 2.00
C MET A 1 10.48 -12.79 0.99
N LYS A 2 10.28 -14.06 1.36
CA LYS A 2 9.85 -15.12 0.43
C LYS A 2 8.49 -14.85 -0.27
N ALA A 3 7.48 -14.36 0.47
CA ALA A 3 6.18 -14.03 -0.10
C ALA A 3 6.23 -12.90 -1.16
N PHE A 4 7.05 -11.87 -0.94
CA PHE A 4 7.25 -10.78 -1.89
C PHE A 4 7.97 -11.26 -3.16
N ALA A 5 8.94 -12.17 -3.03
CA ALA A 5 9.60 -12.79 -4.17
C ALA A 5 8.64 -13.65 -5.01
N ILE A 6 7.80 -14.48 -4.37
CA ILE A 6 6.75 -15.25 -5.05
C ILE A 6 5.82 -14.31 -5.82
N PHE A 7 5.44 -13.19 -5.21
CA PHE A 7 4.59 -12.21 -5.86
C PHE A 7 5.27 -11.55 -7.09
N LEU A 8 6.53 -11.13 -6.98
CA LEU A 8 7.27 -10.55 -8.11
C LEU A 8 7.38 -11.54 -9.28
N ILE A 9 7.59 -12.82 -9.00
CA ILE A 9 7.61 -13.88 -10.01
C ILE A 9 6.23 -13.97 -10.69
N LEU A 10 5.14 -14.00 -9.91
CA LEU A 10 3.78 -14.05 -10.43
C LEU A 10 3.43 -12.82 -11.29
N LEU A 11 3.82 -11.63 -10.83
CA LEU A 11 3.61 -10.38 -11.56
C LEU A 11 4.41 -10.35 -12.86
N GLY A 12 5.67 -10.82 -12.83
CA GLY A 12 6.51 -10.96 -14.01
C GLY A 12 5.92 -11.93 -15.01
N PHE A 13 5.41 -13.08 -14.55
CA PHE A 13 4.72 -14.06 -15.39
C PHE A 13 3.46 -13.48 -16.04
N LEU A 14 2.61 -12.79 -15.27
CA LEU A 14 1.43 -12.10 -15.79
C LEU A 14 1.81 -11.07 -16.87
N ALA A 15 2.83 -10.25 -16.61
CA ALA A 15 3.32 -9.27 -17.58
C ALA A 15 3.81 -9.94 -18.87
N PHE A 16 4.53 -11.06 -18.74
CA PHE A 16 5.03 -11.85 -19.87
C PHE A 16 3.87 -12.43 -20.72
N MET A 17 2.83 -12.95 -20.07
CA MET A 17 1.60 -13.39 -20.77
C MET A 17 0.90 -12.24 -21.51
N GLY A 18 0.99 -11.02 -20.97
CA GLY A 18 0.50 -9.81 -21.64
C GLY A 18 1.23 -9.52 -22.96
N ILE A 19 2.55 -9.76 -23.03
CA ILE A 19 3.35 -9.58 -24.27
C ILE A 19 2.86 -10.51 -25.38
N PHE A 20 2.50 -11.75 -25.04
CA PHE A 20 1.98 -12.74 -26.00
C PHE A 20 0.50 -12.53 -26.35
N GLY A 21 -0.13 -11.46 -25.86
CA GLY A 21 -1.53 -11.15 -26.15
C GLY A 21 -2.54 -12.11 -25.49
N VAL A 22 -2.10 -12.95 -24.56
CA VAL A 22 -2.99 -13.89 -23.84
C VAL A 22 -3.95 -13.15 -22.91
N MET A 23 -3.58 -11.95 -22.45
CA MET A 23 -4.41 -11.07 -21.63
C MET A 23 -4.26 -9.61 -22.05
N ASN A 24 -5.36 -8.85 -22.00
CA ASN A 24 -5.36 -7.42 -22.26
C ASN A 24 -4.90 -6.64 -21.01
N LEU A 25 -3.61 -6.73 -20.69
CA LEU A 25 -2.99 -6.04 -19.57
C LEU A 25 -2.49 -4.66 -20.00
N THR A 26 -2.96 -3.61 -19.33
CA THR A 26 -2.44 -2.25 -19.55
C THR A 26 -1.21 -2.00 -18.68
N PHE A 27 -0.29 -1.16 -19.16
CA PHE A 27 0.88 -0.75 -18.39
C PHE A 27 0.51 -0.13 -17.03
N GLY A 28 -0.56 0.67 -16.99
CA GLY A 28 -1.08 1.27 -15.76
C GLY A 28 -1.63 0.25 -14.76
N PHE A 29 -2.15 -0.89 -15.23
CA PHE A 29 -2.60 -1.98 -14.38
C PHE A 29 -1.41 -2.65 -13.67
N ILE A 30 -0.36 -3.00 -14.42
CA ILE A 30 0.83 -3.66 -13.88
C ILE A 30 1.52 -2.75 -12.85
N LEU A 31 1.72 -1.47 -13.19
CA LEU A 31 2.29 -0.50 -12.26
C LEU A 31 1.40 -0.31 -11.02
N GLY A 32 0.08 -0.23 -11.21
CA GLY A 32 -0.87 -0.11 -10.11
C GLY A 32 -0.73 -1.24 -9.09
N ILE A 33 -0.71 -2.49 -9.57
CA ILE A 33 -0.53 -3.67 -8.71
C ILE A 33 0.85 -3.68 -8.05
N PHE A 34 1.91 -3.38 -8.81
CA PHE A 34 3.27 -3.34 -8.29
C PHE A 34 3.40 -2.36 -7.11
N PHE A 35 2.97 -1.11 -7.30
CA PHE A 35 3.00 -0.12 -6.25
C PHE A 35 2.05 -0.48 -5.11
N ALA A 36 0.86 -1.00 -5.39
CA ALA A 36 -0.07 -1.40 -4.36
C ALA A 36 0.54 -2.37 -3.35
N ILE A 37 1.35 -3.31 -3.84
CA ILE A 37 1.99 -4.32 -3.00
C ILE A 37 3.25 -3.80 -2.33
N LEU A 38 4.01 -2.91 -2.98
CA LEU A 38 5.10 -2.20 -2.32
C LEU A 38 4.60 -1.42 -1.11
N PHE A 39 3.57 -0.60 -1.29
CA PHE A 39 2.94 0.15 -0.20
C PHE A 39 2.26 -0.78 0.81
N GLY A 40 1.62 -1.85 0.35
CA GLY A 40 1.07 -2.89 1.23
C GLY A 40 2.14 -3.49 2.16
N PHE A 41 3.28 -3.88 1.60
CA PHE A 41 4.38 -4.47 2.33
C PHE A 41 5.06 -3.47 3.27
N GLU A 42 5.31 -2.24 2.80
CA GLU A 42 5.86 -1.18 3.62
C GLU A 42 4.94 -0.84 4.80
N GLY A 43 3.63 -0.72 4.54
CA GLY A 43 2.63 -0.48 5.58
C GLY A 43 2.59 -1.58 6.64
N ILE A 44 2.63 -2.86 6.23
CA ILE A 44 2.73 -3.98 7.17
C ILE A 44 4.03 -3.90 7.98
N ARG A 45 5.17 -3.68 7.33
CA ARG A 45 6.48 -3.60 8.00
C ARG A 45 6.50 -2.51 9.06
N GLU A 46 5.94 -1.34 8.74
CA GLU A 46 5.90 -0.18 9.61
C GLU A 46 4.95 -0.40 10.80
N LEU A 47 3.81 -1.06 10.57
CA LEU A 47 2.87 -1.46 11.64
C LEU A 47 3.44 -2.53 12.57
N VAL A 48 4.16 -3.51 12.04
CA VAL A 48 4.91 -4.49 12.85
C VAL A 48 5.96 -3.77 13.70
N GLY A 49 6.59 -2.71 13.16
CA GLY A 49 7.45 -1.79 13.90
C GLY A 49 6.73 -0.86 14.89
N ARG A 50 5.42 -1.06 15.13
CA ARG A 50 4.55 -0.25 16.00
C ARG A 50 4.44 1.23 15.59
N ARG A 51 4.65 1.52 14.32
CA ARG A 51 4.48 2.87 13.76
C ARG A 51 3.20 2.93 12.96
N LEU A 52 2.25 3.71 13.45
CA LEU A 52 0.92 3.90 12.86
C LEU A 52 0.95 4.63 11.53
N ILE A 53 2.08 5.23 11.15
CA ILE A 53 2.27 5.76 9.79
C ILE A 53 2.10 4.67 8.72
N GLY A 54 2.34 3.40 9.07
CA GLY A 54 2.07 2.26 8.21
C GLY A 54 0.60 2.11 7.78
N VAL A 55 -0.36 2.66 8.56
CA VAL A 55 -1.77 2.71 8.16
C VAL A 55 -1.94 3.52 6.88
N GLY A 56 -1.22 4.64 6.73
CA GLY A 56 -1.31 5.47 5.53
C GLY A 56 -0.79 4.78 4.28
N SER A 57 0.31 4.03 4.43
CA SER A 57 0.88 3.22 3.36
C SER A 57 -0.07 2.06 2.97
N LEU A 58 -0.65 1.36 3.95
CA LEU A 58 -1.67 0.33 3.71
C LEU A 58 -2.91 0.88 2.99
N LEU A 59 -3.44 2.01 3.45
CA LEU A 59 -4.62 2.65 2.84
C LEU A 59 -4.36 2.99 1.38
N PHE A 60 -3.17 3.50 1.06
CA PHE A 60 -2.80 3.77 -0.32
C PHE A 60 -2.65 2.50 -1.15
N GLY A 61 -2.03 1.47 -0.59
CA GLY A 61 -1.90 0.16 -1.25
C GLY A 61 -3.27 -0.44 -1.59
N ILE A 62 -4.21 -0.40 -0.66
CA ILE A 62 -5.59 -0.86 -0.89
C ILE A 62 -6.26 -0.03 -1.99
N PHE A 63 -6.16 1.30 -1.93
CA PHE A 63 -6.71 2.17 -2.97
C PHE A 63 -6.15 1.86 -4.37
N LEU A 64 -4.85 1.60 -4.48
CA LEU A 64 -4.22 1.20 -5.74
C LEU A 64 -4.73 -0.15 -6.25
N LEU A 65 -4.93 -1.14 -5.38
CA LEU A 65 -5.57 -2.41 -5.76
C LEU A 65 -6.99 -2.18 -6.27
N LEU A 66 -7.80 -1.43 -5.53
CA LEU A 66 -9.19 -1.15 -5.92
C LEU A 66 -9.25 -0.47 -7.31
N ARG A 67 -8.37 0.50 -7.55
CA ARG A 67 -8.24 1.17 -8.85
C ARG A 67 -7.77 0.21 -9.95
N ALA A 68 -6.77 -0.62 -9.70
CA ALA A 68 -6.22 -1.54 -10.69
C ALA A 68 -7.29 -2.52 -11.21
N PHE A 69 -8.11 -3.06 -10.30
CA PHE A 69 -9.20 -3.96 -10.65
C PHE A 69 -10.50 -3.24 -11.04
N LYS A 70 -10.49 -1.90 -11.14
CA LYS A 70 -11.68 -1.06 -11.36
C LYS A 70 -12.85 -1.42 -10.43
N LEU A 71 -12.54 -1.88 -9.22
CA LEU A 71 -13.53 -2.23 -8.21
C LEU A 71 -14.27 -0.95 -7.82
N PHE A 72 -15.59 -1.06 -7.63
CA PHE A 72 -16.47 0.07 -7.31
C PHE A 72 -16.46 1.21 -8.35
N GLY A 73 -16.07 0.94 -9.61
CA GLY A 73 -16.06 1.95 -10.66
C GLY A 73 -14.99 3.02 -10.50
N ILE A 74 -13.96 2.77 -9.68
CA ILE A 74 -12.89 3.74 -9.40
C ILE A 74 -12.03 3.91 -10.66
N ASN A 75 -12.26 5.04 -11.36
CA ASN A 75 -11.45 5.47 -12.49
C ASN A 75 -10.69 6.76 -12.12
N SER A 76 -9.62 6.61 -11.34
CA SER A 76 -8.87 7.75 -10.84
C SER A 76 -7.84 8.25 -11.86
N SER A 77 -7.89 9.55 -12.16
CA SER A 77 -6.84 10.27 -12.89
C SER A 77 -5.53 10.33 -12.09
N PHE A 78 -4.43 10.73 -12.75
CA PHE A 78 -3.14 10.89 -12.07
C PHE A 78 -3.20 11.87 -10.89
N SER A 79 -3.91 12.99 -11.05
CA SER A 79 -4.08 13.95 -9.96
C SER A 79 -4.83 13.36 -8.76
N GLN A 80 -5.84 12.53 -9.02
CA GLN A 80 -6.58 11.83 -7.95
C GLN A 80 -5.74 10.74 -7.28
N LEU A 81 -4.85 10.07 -8.02
CA LEU A 81 -3.85 9.18 -7.43
C LEU A 81 -2.94 9.93 -6.45
N PHE A 82 -2.42 11.08 -6.88
CA PHE A 82 -1.53 11.90 -6.07
C PHE A 82 -2.24 12.46 -4.83
N LEU A 83 -3.49 12.91 -4.96
CA LEU A 83 -4.31 13.32 -3.83
C LEU A 83 -4.59 12.15 -2.87
N GLY A 84 -4.90 10.96 -3.40
CA GLY A 84 -5.08 9.75 -2.59
C GLY A 84 -3.82 9.38 -1.80
N PHE A 85 -2.64 9.53 -2.41
CA PHE A 85 -1.35 9.34 -1.75
C PHE A 85 -1.13 10.34 -0.61
N ILE A 86 -1.35 11.63 -0.88
CA ILE A 86 -1.20 12.67 0.15
C ILE A 86 -2.19 12.44 1.30
N ALA A 87 -3.46 12.18 0.97
CA ALA A 87 -4.51 11.97 1.95
C ALA A 87 -4.24 10.75 2.85
N SER A 88 -3.79 9.63 2.27
CA SER A 88 -3.50 8.43 3.04
C SER A 88 -2.32 8.64 4.00
N TYR A 89 -1.26 9.31 3.56
CA TYR A 89 -0.11 9.62 4.42
C TYR A 89 -0.45 10.65 5.50
N LEU A 90 -1.28 11.66 5.20
CA LEU A 90 -1.81 12.59 6.20
C LEU A 90 -2.58 11.83 7.29
N ILE A 91 -3.42 10.85 6.92
CA ILE A 91 -4.13 9.99 7.88
C ILE A 91 -3.12 9.20 8.73
N GLY A 92 -2.12 8.56 8.10
CA GLY A 92 -1.09 7.81 8.81
C GLY A 92 -0.29 8.67 9.81
N ILE A 93 0.10 9.87 9.40
CA ILE A 93 0.80 10.84 10.26
C ILE A 93 -0.11 11.31 11.39
N GLY A 94 -1.37 11.66 11.09
CA GLY A 94 -2.36 12.09 12.08
C GLY A 94 -2.59 11.01 13.15
N LEU A 95 -2.74 9.74 12.74
CA LEU A 95 -2.85 8.60 13.65
C LEU A 95 -1.61 8.45 14.53
N GLN A 96 -0.42 8.57 13.95
CA GLN A 96 0.85 8.50 14.69
C GLN A 96 0.97 9.62 15.73
N ILE A 97 0.58 10.86 15.40
CA ILE A 97 0.64 11.99 16.33
C ILE A 97 -0.37 11.79 17.47
N PHE A 98 -1.59 11.36 17.16
CA PHE A 98 -2.69 11.25 18.12
C PHE A 98 -2.50 10.05 19.07
N PHE A 99 -2.13 8.88 18.54
CA PHE A 99 -2.03 7.64 19.33
C PHE A 99 -0.59 7.25 19.69
N GLY A 100 0.42 7.74 18.95
CA GLY A 100 1.82 7.37 19.17
C GLY A 100 2.38 7.85 20.51
N LYS A 101 1.87 8.96 21.07
CA LYS A 101 2.27 9.41 22.42
C LYS A 101 1.76 8.48 23.53
N ARG A 102 0.57 7.86 23.40
CA ARG A 102 0.06 6.91 24.41
C ARG A 102 0.87 5.61 24.46
N PHE A 103 1.35 5.11 23.32
CA PHE A 103 2.17 3.90 23.29
C PHE A 103 3.54 4.04 23.96
N ILE A 104 4.12 5.25 23.99
CA ILE A 104 5.39 5.53 24.66
C ILE A 104 5.19 5.71 26.17
N HIS A 105 4.08 6.31 26.60
CA HIS A 105 3.82 6.58 28.02
C HIS A 105 3.47 5.31 28.82
N VAL A 106 2.70 4.39 28.24
CA VAL A 106 2.34 3.12 28.91
C VAL A 106 3.60 2.30 29.25
N ARG A 107 4.75 2.46 28.58
CA ARG A 107 5.96 1.71 28.97
C ARG A 107 6.71 2.34 30.16
N ARG A 108 6.55 3.64 30.45
CA ARG A 108 7.27 4.27 31.57
C ARG A 108 6.70 3.89 32.93
N GLU A 109 5.39 3.62 33.00
CA GLU A 109 4.73 3.25 34.25
C GLU A 109 4.92 1.79 34.65
N TRP A 110 5.31 0.91 33.73
CA TRP A 110 5.56 -0.51 34.02
C TRP A 110 7.03 -0.81 34.34
N PHE A 111 7.91 0.18 34.23
CA PHE A 111 9.35 0.05 34.48
C PHE A 111 9.86 1.02 35.57
N ASN A 112 8.95 1.66 36.30
CA ASN A 112 9.19 2.33 37.59
C ASN A 112 8.45 1.56 38.68
#